data_AF-A0ABD5SDT0-F1
#
_entry.id   AF-A0ABD5SDT0-F1
#
_cell.length_a   1.000
_cell.length_b   1.000
_cell.length_c   1.000
_cell.angle_alpha   90.00
_cell.angle_beta   90.00
_cell.angle_gamma   90.00
#
_symmetry.space_group_name_H-M   'P 1'
#
loop_
_entity.id
_entity.type
_entity.pdbx_description
1 polymer ?
#
loop_
_entity_poly.entity_id
_entity_poly.type
_entity_poly.pdbx_seq_one_letter_code
_entity_poly.pdbx_strand_id
1 'polypeptide(L)' 'MRTDTTVRDVMHREFLGASESDALTEAAALLVEEVTDCAVVLRGGEAVGRLAA' A
#
# COMPACT_ATOMS: atom_id res chain seq x y z
N MET A 1 6.40 -23.80 9.60
CA MET A 1 5.31 -22.96 9.06
C MET A 1 4.00 -23.58 9.54
N ARG A 2 3.16 -22.84 10.27
CA ARG A 2 1.82 -23.34 10.63
C ARG A 2 0.95 -23.16 9.38
N THR A 3 0.37 -24.24 8.88
CA THR A 3 -0.42 -24.26 7.64
C THR A 3 -1.82 -23.64 7.79
N ASP A 4 -2.27 -23.42 9.02
CA ASP A 4 -3.59 -22.82 9.31
C ASP A 4 -3.53 -21.30 9.54
N THR A 5 -2.36 -20.67 9.38
CA THR A 5 -2.23 -19.22 9.50
C THR A 5 -2.80 -18.55 8.27
N THR A 6 -3.84 -17.74 8.45
CA THR A 6 -4.49 -16.98 7.37
C THR A 6 -3.77 -15.65 7.13
N VAL A 7 -4.02 -15.02 5.99
CA VAL A 7 -3.53 -13.65 5.71
C VAL A 7 -4.02 -12.66 6.78
N ARG A 8 -5.25 -12.85 7.28
CA ARG A 8 -5.82 -12.02 8.36
C ARG A 8 -5.02 -12.15 9.65
N ASP A 9 -4.45 -13.32 9.93
CA ASP A 9 -3.63 -13.57 11.12
C ASP A 9 -2.23 -12.95 11.04
N VAL A 10 -1.85 -12.35 9.90
CA VAL A 10 -0.53 -11.71 9.72
C VAL A 10 -0.62 -10.25 9.31
N MET A 11 -1.69 -9.85 8.62
CA MET A 11 -1.99 -8.48 8.20
C MET A 11 -2.49 -7.61 9.36
N HIS A 12 -1.60 -7.31 10.29
CA HIS A 12 -1.85 -6.42 11.44
C HIS A 12 -1.34 -5.00 11.23
N ARG A 13 -0.64 -4.74 10.12
CA ARG A 13 -0.02 -3.44 9.84
C ARG A 13 -0.90 -2.62 8.91
N GLU A 14 -0.95 -1.33 9.19
CA GLU A 14 -1.46 -0.34 8.25
C GLU A 14 -0.65 -0.43 6.95
N PHE A 15 -1.33 -0.28 5.81
CA PHE A 15 -0.69 -0.24 4.52
C PHE A 15 -0.63 1.20 4.05
N LEU A 16 0.41 1.52 3.27
CA LEU A 16 0.47 2.83 2.64
C LEU A 16 -0.53 2.89 1.48
N GLY A 17 -1.49 3.80 1.58
CA GLY A 17 -2.45 4.11 0.53
C GLY A 17 -2.07 5.41 -0.16
N ALA A 18 -2.23 5.47 -1.48
CA ALA A 18 -2.15 6.69 -2.27
C ALA A 18 -3.47 6.87 -3.03
N SER A 19 -3.96 8.10 -3.15
CA SER A 19 -5.10 8.39 -4.01
C SER A 19 -4.67 8.30 -5.47
N GLU A 20 -5.55 7.79 -6.34
CA GLU A 20 -5.36 7.85 -7.80
C GLU A 20 -5.17 9.29 -8.31
N SER A 21 -5.70 10.26 -7.57
CA SER A 21 -5.61 11.68 -7.91
C SER A 21 -4.36 12.38 -7.38
N ASP A 22 -3.53 11.71 -6.56
CA ASP A 22 -2.31 12.31 -6.02
C ASP A 22 -1.27 12.51 -7.13
N ALA A 23 -0.44 13.55 -7.00
CA ALA A 23 0.67 13.72 -7.93
C ALA A 23 1.66 12.57 -7.78
N LEU A 24 2.10 11.97 -8.90
CA LEU A 24 3.02 10.83 -8.87
C LEU A 24 4.31 11.11 -8.09
N THR A 25 4.83 12.33 -8.16
CA THR A 25 6.03 12.75 -7.42
C THR A 25 5.81 12.79 -5.91
N GLU A 26 4.63 13.17 -5.45
CA GLU A 26 4.27 13.17 -4.03
C GLU A 26 4.09 11.74 -3.53
N ALA A 27 3.39 10.89 -4.30
CA ALA A 27 3.24 9.47 -3.99
C ALA A 27 4.59 8.72 -3.97
N ALA A 28 5.52 9.05 -4.88
CA ALA A 28 6.86 8.48 -4.89
C ALA A 28 7.70 8.95 -3.69
N ALA A 29 7.57 10.21 -3.27
CA ALA A 29 8.24 10.71 -2.06
C ALA A 29 7.75 9.95 -0.82
N LEU A 30 6.45 9.70 -0.70
CA LEU A 30 5.86 8.92 0.40
C LEU A 30 6.43 7.49 0.49
N LEU A 31 6.71 6.81 -0.62
CA LEU A 31 7.35 5.50 -0.60
C LEU A 31 8.73 5.54 0.07
N VAL A 32 9.50 6.58 -0.19
CA VAL A 32 10.84 6.78 0.40
C VAL A 32 10.73 7.16 1.87
N GLU A 33 9.82 8.08 2.21
CA GLU A 33 9.61 8.56 3.58
C GLU A 33 9.14 7.43 4.52
N GLU A 34 8.22 6.59 4.06
CA GLU A 34 7.68 5.47 4.82
C GLU A 34 8.51 4.18 4.72
N VAL A 35 9.64 4.22 4.00
CA VAL A 35 10.57 3.10 3.81
C VAL A 35 9.82 1.83 3.35
N THR A 36 9.04 1.98 2.29
CA THR A 36 8.23 0.91 1.70
C THR A 36 8.42 0.81 0.19
N ASP A 37 8.43 -0.42 -0.32
CA ASP A 37 8.59 -0.68 -1.76
C ASP A 37 7.28 -0.56 -2.53
N CYS A 38 6.14 -0.45 -1.85
CA CYS A 38 4.84 -0.34 -2.50
C CYS A 38 3.77 0.42 -1.71
N ALA A 39 2.82 0.96 -2.47
CA ALA A 39 1.58 1.56 -1.98
C ALA A 39 0.38 1.04 -2.78
N VAL A 40 -0.77 0.92 -2.10
CA VAL A 40 -2.05 0.58 -2.75
C VAL A 40 -2.68 1.86 -3.30
N VAL A 41 -3.03 1.87 -4.58
CA VAL A 41 -3.69 3.01 -5.20
C VAL A 41 -5.20 2.88 -5.02
N LEU A 42 -5.82 3.91 -4.46
CA LEU A 42 -7.24 3.95 -4.12
C LEU A 42 -7.98 4.99 -4.96
N ARG A 43 -9.17 4.63 -5.43
CA ARG A 43 -10.17 5.58 -5.96
C ARG A 43 -11.33 5.64 -4.96
N GLY A 44 -11.33 6.68 -4.13
CA GLY A 44 -12.20 6.71 -2.95
C GLY A 44 -11.84 5.56 -2.01
N GLY A 45 -12.77 4.62 -1.79
CA GLY A 45 -12.54 3.41 -0.99
C GLY A 45 -12.17 2.16 -1.79
N GLU A 46 -12.10 2.24 -3.12
CA GLU A 46 -11.86 1.10 -3.99
C GLU A 46 -10.38 0.98 -4.35
N ALA A 47 -9.79 -0.20 -4.17
CA ALA A 47 -8.43 -0.48 -4.61
C ALA A 47 -8.39 -0.70 -6.13
N VAL A 48 -7.69 0.18 -6.84
CA VAL A 48 -7.61 0.17 -8.31
C VAL A 48 -6.25 -0.27 -8.84
N GLY A 49 -5.23 -0.33 -7.99
CA GLY A 49 -3.89 -0.75 -8.41
C GLY A 49 -2.83 -0.65 -7.33
N ARG A 50 -1.57 -0.66 -7.78
CA ARG A 50 -0.37 -0.57 -6.94
C ARG A 50 0.65 0.35 -7.60
N LEU A 51 1.29 1.19 -6.80
CA LEU A 51 2.53 1.88 -7.12
C LEU A 51 3.70 1.14 -6.46
N ALA A 52 4.83 1.02 -7.14
CA ALA A 52 6.04 0.38 -6.62
C ALA A 52 7.29 1.14 -7.08
N ALA A 53 8.34 1.09 -6.26
CA ALA A 53 9.65 1.71 -6.52
C ALA A 53 10.46 0.95 -7.58
#